data_AF-A0A3A8I7M4-F1
#
_entry.id   AF-A0A3A8I7M4-F1
#
_cell.length_a   1.000
_cell.length_b   1.000
_cell.length_c   1.000
_cell.angle_alpha   90.00
_cell.angle_beta   90.00
_cell.angle_gamma   90.00
#
_symmetry.space_group_name_H-M   'P 1'
#
loop_
_entity.id
_entity.type
_entity.pdbx_description
1 polymer ?
#
loop_
_entity_poly.entity_id
_entity_poly.type
_entity_poly.pdbx_seq_one_letter_code
_entity_poly.pdbx_strand_id
1 'polypeptide(L)'
;MSSLRALALLTALTLAPASAMAAPEESVAGVTYVFTAVDAYTAGAGHLVITGVLQGESTPRTIFFDAPAYDGSEANRCDRLALLAMTRPGRFHFSWFKEYPGAYPTCTLTRQ
;
A
#
# COMPACT_ATOMS: atom_id res chain seq x y z
N MET A 1 33.19 -13.82 30.52
CA MET A 1 31.91 -13.08 30.34
C MET A 1 32.30 -11.66 29.97
N SER A 2 31.90 -10.98 28.89
CA SER A 2 30.89 -11.18 27.86
C SER A 2 31.17 -10.11 26.77
N SER A 3 32.15 -10.33 25.88
CA SER A 3 32.49 -9.36 24.80
C SER A 3 31.56 -9.48 23.59
N LEU A 4 30.71 -10.51 23.56
CA LEU A 4 29.78 -10.80 22.45
C LEU A 4 28.49 -9.97 22.51
N ARG A 5 28.19 -9.31 23.64
CA ARG A 5 26.95 -8.51 23.80
C ARG A 5 27.03 -7.12 23.18
N ALA A 6 28.22 -6.56 22.97
CA ALA A 6 28.37 -5.21 22.42
C ALA A 6 28.19 -5.15 20.89
N LEU A 7 28.44 -6.25 20.18
CA LEU A 7 28.32 -6.30 18.71
C LEU A 7 26.88 -6.49 18.20
N ALA A 8 25.95 -6.91 19.06
CA ALA A 8 24.56 -7.15 18.66
C ALA A 8 23.70 -5.87 18.60
N LEU A 9 24.18 -4.75 19.17
CA LEU A 9 23.41 -3.50 19.22
C LEU A 9 23.67 -2.55 18.04
N LEU A 10 24.72 -2.79 17.25
CA LEU A 10 25.10 -1.92 16.13
C LEU A 10 24.45 -2.28 14.80
N THR A 11 23.79 -3.44 14.69
CA THR A 11 23.09 -3.88 13.46
C THR A 11 21.64 -3.43 13.39
N ALA A 12 21.09 -2.83 14.45
CA ALA A 12 19.68 -2.41 14.49
C ALA A 12 19.42 -1.02 13.89
N LEU A 13 20.45 -0.27 13.49
CA LEU A 13 20.31 1.15 13.11
C LEU A 13 20.18 1.44 11.60
N THR A 14 20.19 0.43 10.72
CA THR A 14 20.21 0.67 9.26
C THR A 14 19.00 0.15 8.48
N LEU A 15 17.99 -0.44 9.14
CA LEU A 15 16.69 -0.71 8.51
C LEU A 15 15.75 0.48 8.69
N ALA A 16 16.19 1.69 8.33
CA ALA A 16 15.22 2.70 7.92
C ALA A 16 14.63 2.19 6.59
N PRO A 17 13.30 2.02 6.46
CA PRO A 17 12.71 1.58 5.21
C PRO A 17 13.07 2.59 4.13
N ALA A 18 13.95 2.20 3.20
CA ALA A 18 14.41 3.04 2.10
C ALA A 18 13.24 3.53 1.21
N SER A 19 12.07 2.91 1.33
CA SER A 19 10.81 3.30 0.67
C SER A 19 10.15 4.55 1.25
N ALA A 20 10.57 5.07 2.40
CA ALA A 20 10.00 6.30 2.98
C ALA A 20 10.36 7.58 2.21
N MET A 21 11.36 7.53 1.32
CA MET A 21 11.86 8.69 0.58
C MET A 21 11.81 8.55 -0.95
N ALA A 22 11.34 7.42 -1.47
CA ALA A 22 11.16 7.25 -2.91
C ALA A 22 9.86 7.93 -3.37
N ALA A 23 9.89 8.54 -4.56
CA ALA A 23 8.66 8.98 -5.21
C ALA A 23 7.71 7.78 -5.40
N PRO A 24 6.39 7.96 -5.26
CA PRO A 24 5.43 6.90 -5.52
C PRO A 24 5.60 6.33 -6.93
N GLU A 25 5.49 5.01 -7.04
CA GLU A 25 5.46 4.34 -8.33
C GLU A 25 4.08 4.48 -8.97
N GLU A 26 4.02 4.76 -10.27
CA GLU A 26 2.76 4.79 -11.02
C GLU A 26 2.17 3.39 -11.20
N SER A 27 0.89 3.23 -10.86
CA SER A 27 0.18 1.97 -11.09
C SER A 27 0.03 1.68 -12.58
N VAL A 28 0.10 0.39 -12.93
CA VAL A 28 -0.06 -0.08 -14.31
C VAL A 28 -1.49 -0.58 -14.50
N ALA A 29 -2.19 -0.03 -15.49
CA ALA A 29 -3.51 -0.53 -15.86
C ALA A 29 -3.45 -1.99 -16.34
N GLY A 30 -4.45 -2.78 -16.01
CA GLY A 30 -4.48 -4.22 -16.23
C GLY A 30 -3.76 -5.04 -15.16
N VAL A 31 -3.08 -4.41 -14.20
CA VAL A 31 -2.42 -5.09 -13.07
C VAL A 31 -3.28 -4.98 -11.82
N THR A 32 -3.48 -6.13 -11.15
CA THR A 32 -4.11 -6.17 -9.84
C THR A 32 -3.05 -6.08 -8.75
N TYR A 33 -3.16 -5.08 -7.89
CA TYR A 33 -2.31 -4.88 -6.73
C TYR A 33 -3.02 -5.43 -5.50
N VAL A 34 -2.44 -6.41 -4.83
CA VAL A 34 -3.00 -7.01 -3.62
C VAL A 34 -2.10 -6.71 -2.43
N PHE A 35 -2.56 -5.84 -1.54
CA PHE A 35 -1.86 -5.47 -0.31
C PHE A 35 -2.24 -6.44 0.83
N THR A 36 -1.25 -7.06 1.45
CA THR A 36 -1.39 -7.91 2.65
C THR A 36 -1.36 -7.08 3.93
N ALA A 37 -0.73 -5.91 3.87
CA ALA A 37 -0.73 -4.88 4.89
C ALA A 37 -0.71 -3.50 4.23
N VAL A 38 -1.46 -2.56 4.80
CA VAL A 38 -1.44 -1.15 4.39
C VAL A 38 -0.89 -0.34 5.54
N ASP A 39 0.23 0.34 5.30
CA ASP A 39 0.98 1.10 6.30
C ASP A 39 0.64 2.59 6.25
N ALA A 40 0.46 3.14 5.05
CA ALA A 40 0.02 4.52 4.84
C ALA A 40 -0.96 4.61 3.67
N TYR A 41 -1.86 5.59 3.76
CA TYR A 41 -2.84 5.89 2.73
C TYR A 41 -3.04 7.39 2.64
N THR A 42 -3.03 7.93 1.42
CA THR A 42 -3.35 9.32 1.12
C THR A 42 -4.34 9.37 -0.04
N ALA A 43 -5.44 10.10 0.11
CA ALA A 43 -6.38 10.37 -0.97
C ALA A 43 -6.27 11.84 -1.41
N GLY A 44 -6.35 12.06 -2.72
CA GLY A 44 -6.42 13.39 -3.32
C GLY A 44 -7.46 13.44 -4.42
N ALA A 45 -7.60 14.62 -5.06
CA ALA A 45 -8.53 14.78 -6.17
C ALA A 45 -8.11 13.87 -7.34
N GLY A 46 -8.90 12.84 -7.62
CA GLY A 46 -8.68 11.91 -8.72
C GLY A 46 -7.49 10.97 -8.55
N HIS A 47 -7.00 10.77 -7.33
CA HIS A 47 -5.92 9.82 -7.09
C HIS A 47 -5.89 9.34 -5.64
N LEU A 48 -5.18 8.22 -5.44
CA LEU A 48 -4.85 7.68 -4.14
C LEU A 48 -3.42 7.15 -4.14
N VAL A 49 -2.73 7.30 -3.02
CA VAL A 49 -1.38 6.80 -2.81
C VAL A 49 -1.41 5.84 -1.64
N ILE A 50 -0.94 4.62 -1.87
CA ILE A 50 -0.92 3.56 -0.86
C ILE A 50 0.52 3.12 -0.63
N THR A 51 0.93 3.12 0.63
CA THR A 51 2.15 2.46 1.07
C THR A 51 1.77 1.18 1.80
N GLY A 52 2.30 0.05 1.38
CA GLY A 52 2.02 -1.24 2.02
C GLY A 52 2.80 -2.39 1.41
N VAL A 53 2.62 -3.57 1.98
CA VAL A 53 3.27 -4.80 1.52
C VAL A 53 2.36 -5.50 0.51
N LEU A 54 2.87 -5.74 -0.70
CA LEU A 54 2.15 -6.50 -1.71
C LEU A 54 2.27 -8.01 -1.47
N GLN A 55 1.28 -8.77 -1.92
CA GLN A 55 1.28 -10.23 -1.83
C GLN A 55 2.47 -10.81 -2.60
N GLY A 56 3.26 -11.64 -1.92
CA GLY A 56 4.48 -12.23 -2.47
C GLY A 56 5.73 -11.36 -2.29
N GLU A 57 5.59 -10.15 -1.75
CA GLU A 57 6.70 -9.26 -1.42
C GLU A 57 6.93 -9.20 0.10
N SER A 58 8.15 -8.86 0.51
CA SER A 58 8.53 -8.70 1.93
C SER A 58 8.78 -7.24 2.32
N THR A 59 8.90 -6.34 1.35
CA THR A 59 9.20 -4.92 1.55
C THR A 59 8.02 -4.05 1.13
N PRO A 60 7.63 -3.03 1.92
CA PRO A 60 6.57 -2.12 1.51
C PRO A 60 6.93 -1.30 0.26
N ARG A 61 5.94 -1.09 -0.60
CA ARG A 61 6.00 -0.20 -1.77
C ARG A 61 5.00 0.93 -1.61
N THR A 62 5.34 2.08 -2.19
CA THR A 62 4.46 3.25 -2.27
C THR A 62 3.99 3.37 -3.72
N ILE A 63 2.71 3.20 -3.95
CA ILE A 63 2.11 3.17 -5.30
C ILE A 63 1.08 4.29 -5.40
N PHE A 64 1.19 5.07 -6.47
CA PHE A 64 0.22 6.05 -6.92
C PHE A 64 -0.79 5.37 -7.86
N PHE A 65 -2.06 5.60 -7.59
CA PHE A 65 -3.17 5.09 -8.37
C PHE A 65 -4.01 6.27 -8.85
N ASP A 66 -4.10 6.44 -10.16
CA ASP A 66 -5.03 7.38 -10.77
C ASP A 66 -6.45 6.81 -10.73
N ALA A 67 -7.39 7.60 -10.22
CA ALA A 67 -8.80 7.28 -10.15
C ALA A 67 -9.59 8.40 -10.85
N PRO A 68 -10.48 8.10 -11.82
CA PRO A 68 -11.25 9.14 -12.48
C PRO A 68 -12.04 9.97 -11.45
N ALA A 69 -11.87 11.29 -11.49
CA ALA A 69 -12.49 12.23 -10.55
C ALA A 69 -14.00 12.42 -10.76
N TYR A 70 -14.58 11.81 -11.80
CA TYR A 70 -15.89 12.18 -12.33
C TYR A 70 -17.08 11.64 -11.55
N ASP A 71 -16.89 10.62 -10.70
CA ASP A 71 -17.95 10.14 -9.81
C ASP A 71 -17.31 9.68 -8.50
N GLY A 72 -17.29 10.57 -7.50
CA GLY A 72 -16.60 10.33 -6.22
C GLY A 72 -17.14 9.14 -5.43
N SER A 73 -18.25 8.52 -5.85
CA SER A 73 -18.88 7.40 -5.14
C SER A 73 -18.00 6.14 -5.06
N GLU A 74 -17.37 5.71 -6.16
CA GLU A 74 -16.53 4.51 -6.19
C GLU A 74 -15.13 4.75 -5.60
N ALA A 75 -14.53 5.92 -5.86
CA ALA A 75 -13.27 6.31 -5.23
C ALA A 75 -13.41 6.38 -3.69
N ASN A 76 -14.52 6.91 -3.19
CA ASN A 76 -14.83 6.94 -1.75
C ASN A 76 -15.05 5.53 -1.15
N ARG A 77 -15.44 4.53 -1.96
CA ARG A 77 -15.53 3.14 -1.48
C ARG A 77 -14.15 2.53 -1.33
N CYS A 78 -13.26 2.71 -2.31
CA CYS A 78 -11.87 2.28 -2.23
C CYS A 78 -11.15 2.86 -1.02
N ASP A 79 -11.36 4.16 -0.73
CA ASP A 79 -10.85 4.84 0.45
C ASP A 79 -11.25 4.14 1.77
N ARG A 80 -12.55 3.91 1.98
CA ARG A 80 -13.03 3.22 3.19
C ARG A 80 -12.45 1.82 3.35
N LEU A 81 -12.30 1.07 2.25
CA LEU A 81 -11.71 -0.28 2.31
C LEU A 81 -10.22 -0.23 2.65
N ALA A 82 -9.47 0.72 2.08
CA ALA A 82 -8.06 0.93 2.38
C ALA A 82 -7.85 1.33 3.86
N LEU A 83 -8.65 2.28 4.36
CA LEU A 83 -8.62 2.67 5.78
C LEU A 83 -8.96 1.50 6.71
N LEU A 84 -9.94 0.66 6.34
CA LEU A 84 -10.24 -0.55 7.10
C LEU A 84 -9.06 -1.53 7.13
N ALA A 85 -8.38 -1.73 6.00
CA ALA A 85 -7.18 -2.57 5.92
C ALA A 85 -6.04 -2.04 6.81
N MET A 86 -5.85 -0.71 6.86
CA MET A 86 -4.84 -0.07 7.71
C MET A 86 -5.09 -0.29 9.20
N THR A 87 -6.35 -0.23 9.65
CA THR A 87 -6.67 -0.38 11.08
C THR A 87 -6.45 -1.80 11.60
N ARG A 88 -6.31 -2.81 10.71
CA ARG A 88 -6.14 -4.22 11.08
C ARG A 88 -5.13 -4.93 10.16
N PRO A 89 -3.82 -4.61 10.29
CA PRO A 89 -2.78 -5.24 9.47
C PRO A 89 -2.82 -6.77 9.56
N GLY A 90 -2.70 -7.45 8.42
CA GLY A 90 -2.70 -8.92 8.33
C GLY A 90 -4.07 -9.60 8.52
N ARG A 91 -5.15 -8.86 8.76
CA ARG A 91 -6.52 -9.43 8.82
C ARG A 91 -7.25 -9.41 7.49
N PHE A 92 -6.84 -8.52 6.60
CA PHE A 92 -7.47 -8.32 5.32
C PHE A 92 -6.44 -8.21 4.22
N HIS A 93 -6.80 -8.68 3.04
CA HIS A 93 -6.15 -8.34 1.78
C HIS A 93 -6.96 -7.24 1.11
N PHE A 94 -6.32 -6.11 0.84
CA PHE A 94 -6.89 -5.03 0.06
C PHE A 94 -6.40 -5.13 -1.38
N SER A 95 -7.29 -5.37 -2.33
CA SER A 95 -6.93 -5.39 -3.75
C SER A 95 -7.43 -4.15 -4.47
N TRP A 96 -6.60 -3.61 -5.35
CA TRP A 96 -6.94 -2.55 -6.29
C TRP A 96 -6.68 -3.03 -7.71
N PHE A 97 -7.62 -2.79 -8.61
CA PHE A 97 -7.50 -3.12 -10.03
C PHE A 97 -8.17 -2.06 -10.89
N LYS A 98 -7.58 -1.76 -12.04
CA LYS A 98 -8.22 -0.98 -13.09
C LYS A 98 -7.86 -1.56 -14.45
N GLU A 99 -8.86 -1.70 -15.31
CA GLU A 99 -8.70 -2.36 -16.62
C GLU A 99 -7.86 -1.53 -17.61
N TYR A 100 -8.15 -0.23 -17.74
CA TYR A 100 -7.45 0.70 -18.64
C TYR A 100 -7.36 2.12 -18.02
N PRO A 101 -6.45 3.00 -18.48
CA PRO A 101 -6.34 4.37 -17.97
C PRO A 101 -7.68 5.12 -18.03
N GLY A 102 -8.10 5.75 -16.93
CA GLY A 102 -9.39 6.44 -16.83
C GLY A 102 -10.62 5.56 -16.55
N ALA A 103 -10.51 4.23 -16.55
CA ALA A 103 -11.59 3.36 -16.09
C ALA A 103 -11.85 3.52 -14.58
N TYR A 104 -13.05 3.17 -14.13
CA TYR A 104 -13.34 3.12 -12.70
C TYR A 104 -12.55 1.98 -12.04
N PRO A 105 -11.84 2.22 -10.92
CA PRO A 105 -11.13 1.17 -10.22
C PRO A 105 -12.13 0.23 -9.53
N THR A 106 -11.75 -1.04 -9.45
CA THR A 106 -12.39 -2.03 -8.59
C THR A 106 -11.52 -2.25 -7.36
N CYS A 107 -12.12 -2.12 -6.18
CA CYS A 107 -11.45 -2.38 -4.91
C CYS A 107 -12.19 -3.46 -4.13
N THR A 108 -11.43 -4.41 -3.58
CA THR A 108 -11.98 -5.52 -2.79
C THR A 108 -11.22 -5.64 -1.49
N LEU A 109 -11.95 -5.93 -0.40
CA LEU A 109 -11.37 -6.26 0.89
C LEU A 109 -11.73 -7.70 1.23
N THR A 110 -10.74 -8.58 1.18
CA THR A 110 -10.92 -10.01 1.45
C THR A 110 -10.40 -10.35 2.83
N ARG A 111 -11.16 -11.10 3.62
CA ARG A 111 -10.71 -11.58 4.94
C ARG A 111 -9.71 -12.72 4.78
N GLN A 112 -8.63 -12.66 5.56
CA GLN A 112 -7.68 -13.76 5.76
C GLN A 112 -8.20 -14.78 6.77
#